data_AF-A0A5K3FW72-F1
#
_entry.id   AF-A0A5K3FW72-F1
#
_cell.length_a   1.000
_cell.length_b   1.000
_cell.length_c   1.000
_cell.angle_alpha   90.00
_cell.angle_beta   90.00
_cell.angle_gamma   90.00
#
_symmetry.space_group_name_H-M   'P 1'
#
loop_
_entity.id
_entity.type
_entity.pdbx_description
1 polymer ?
#
loop_
_entity_poly.entity_id
_entity_poly.type
_entity_poly.pdbx_seq_one_letter_code
_entity_poly.pdbx_strand_id
1 'polypeptide(L)'
;MESYSSDLVFNNVFVVDNTNRRNMHKRNRFCNLCGQSCSHLSLSAWEKAKTYFSRFYKFRQMDFEYASWQMVNIFVSPQKLYRNFSYHQCTRNQWARDDPAFIILLFPWIFVSTSIYSSILGHTFWGWLKLLLWSVFVECILSGLVVATCMWIIANHWMIQTVNVGGVTLRRNLSGASSDDDSVGSESSHLHPSDVEWAYTFDIHLNALFPCIIILRLIQPMLFYFIRRETLLGSLLGNSFWLTGILYYIYITFLGLKALPFLKHTRAILLAGTFFVIFFVISVALRWNFTVAVCRFYSTF
;
A
#
# COMPACT_ATOMS: atom_id res chain seq x y z
N MET A 1 -46.45 -15.78 -31.47
CA MET A 1 -47.06 -16.65 -32.50
C MET A 1 -45.98 -16.83 -33.54
N GLU A 2 -45.37 -17.97 -33.80
CA GLU A 2 -45.66 -19.39 -33.52
C GLU A 2 -44.35 -20.14 -33.89
N SER A 3 -43.80 -20.97 -32.98
CA SER A 3 -43.56 -22.43 -33.13
C SER A 3 -42.52 -22.85 -34.20
N TYR A 4 -41.34 -23.40 -33.86
CA TYR A 4 -40.96 -24.74 -33.35
C TYR A 4 -40.53 -25.75 -34.46
N SER A 5 -39.42 -26.49 -34.18
CA SER A 5 -39.04 -27.85 -34.66
C SER A 5 -38.45 -28.00 -36.08
N SER A 6 -37.42 -28.82 -36.39
CA SER A 6 -36.74 -29.96 -35.70
C SER A 6 -35.32 -30.25 -36.25
N ASP A 7 -34.47 -30.82 -35.38
CA ASP A 7 -33.42 -31.85 -35.52
C ASP A 7 -32.79 -32.21 -36.89
N LEU A 8 -31.44 -32.23 -36.94
CA LEU A 8 -30.69 -33.32 -37.57
C LEU A 8 -29.22 -33.38 -37.12
N VAL A 9 -28.87 -34.55 -36.59
CA VAL A 9 -27.57 -35.02 -36.11
C VAL A 9 -26.61 -35.28 -37.28
N PHE A 10 -25.34 -34.90 -37.16
CA PHE A 10 -24.24 -35.74 -37.66
C PHE A 10 -22.91 -35.42 -36.96
N ASN A 11 -22.43 -36.41 -36.20
CA ASN A 11 -21.07 -36.47 -35.67
C ASN A 11 -20.09 -36.67 -36.82
N ASN A 12 -19.05 -35.84 -36.92
CA ASN A 12 -17.86 -36.18 -37.69
C ASN A 12 -16.63 -36.19 -36.77
N VAL A 13 -16.27 -37.41 -36.41
CA VAL A 13 -14.98 -37.81 -35.84
C VAL A 13 -13.92 -37.56 -36.90
N PHE A 14 -13.00 -36.62 -36.65
CA PHE A 14 -11.78 -36.50 -37.46
C PHE A 14 -10.67 -37.34 -36.83
N VAL A 15 -10.43 -38.50 -37.44
CA VAL A 15 -9.21 -39.28 -37.31
C VAL A 15 -8.10 -38.49 -38.02
N VAL A 16 -7.13 -37.96 -37.26
CA VAL A 16 -5.93 -37.35 -37.84
C VAL A 16 -4.86 -38.43 -37.94
N ASP A 17 -4.60 -38.83 -39.17
CA ASP A 17 -3.59 -39.80 -39.58
C ASP A 17 -2.17 -39.24 -39.41
N ASN A 18 -1.24 -40.12 -39.05
CA ASN A 18 0.05 -39.81 -38.45
C ASN A 18 1.17 -40.08 -39.47
N THR A 19 1.41 -39.15 -40.40
CA THR A 19 2.54 -39.26 -41.34
C THR A 19 3.15 -37.90 -41.71
N ASN A 20 4.26 -37.56 -41.05
CA ASN A 20 5.42 -36.75 -41.52
C ASN A 20 6.00 -35.87 -40.40
N ARG A 21 6.79 -36.46 -39.50
CA ARG A 21 7.80 -35.73 -38.73
C ARG A 21 9.13 -35.81 -39.45
N ARG A 22 9.46 -34.80 -40.25
CA ARG A 22 10.84 -34.44 -40.59
C ARG A 22 10.89 -32.96 -40.98
N ASN A 23 11.80 -32.23 -40.33
CA ASN A 23 12.26 -30.87 -40.61
C ASN A 23 11.46 -29.69 -40.00
N MET A 24 11.63 -29.48 -38.69
CA MET A 24 11.55 -28.13 -38.13
C MET A 24 12.55 -27.89 -36.98
N HIS A 25 13.81 -28.30 -37.17
CA HIS A 25 14.92 -27.93 -36.28
C HIS A 25 15.77 -26.82 -36.92
N LYS A 26 15.27 -25.58 -36.92
CA LYS A 26 16.12 -24.39 -37.14
C LYS A 26 15.43 -23.07 -36.83
N ARG A 27 14.97 -22.88 -35.58
CA ARG A 27 14.64 -21.55 -35.05
C ARG A 27 14.69 -21.58 -33.53
N ASN A 28 15.90 -21.57 -32.98
CA ASN A 28 16.16 -21.24 -31.57
C ASN A 28 17.64 -20.81 -31.43
N ARG A 29 17.96 -19.69 -32.07
CA ARG A 29 19.26 -19.02 -31.91
C ARG A 29 19.05 -17.51 -31.91
N PHE A 30 18.30 -16.98 -30.93
CA PHE A 30 18.37 -15.58 -30.52
C PHE A 30 17.64 -15.45 -29.18
N CYS A 31 18.36 -15.68 -28.08
CA CYS A 31 18.11 -15.22 -26.70
C CYS A 31 19.00 -16.01 -25.73
N ASN A 32 20.33 -16.01 -25.93
CA ASN A 32 21.29 -16.57 -24.96
C ASN A 32 22.46 -15.60 -24.75
N LEU A 33 22.15 -14.33 -24.49
CA LEU A 33 23.11 -13.30 -24.11
C LEU A 33 22.51 -12.40 -23.03
N CYS A 34 22.21 -12.97 -21.87
CA CYS A 34 22.30 -12.27 -20.58
C CYS A 34 22.42 -13.33 -19.47
N GLY A 35 23.41 -14.20 -19.61
CA GLY A 35 23.84 -15.15 -18.58
C GLY A 35 25.12 -14.63 -17.94
N GLN A 36 25.03 -13.55 -17.15
CA GLN A 36 26.10 -13.17 -16.24
C GLN A 36 25.50 -12.80 -14.88
N SER A 37 25.71 -13.72 -13.93
CA SER A 37 25.74 -13.57 -12.48
C SER A 37 25.18 -12.28 -11.89
N CYS A 38 23.92 -12.31 -11.45
CA CYS A 38 23.53 -11.54 -10.29
C CYS A 38 23.57 -12.49 -9.09
N SER A 39 24.77 -12.66 -8.52
CA SER A 39 24.92 -13.29 -7.21
C SER A 39 23.99 -12.55 -6.23
N HIS A 40 22.97 -13.26 -5.75
CA HIS A 40 22.02 -12.78 -4.76
C HIS A 40 22.72 -12.69 -3.40
N LEU A 41 23.67 -11.74 -3.27
CA LEU A 41 24.11 -11.29 -1.97
C LEU A 41 22.88 -10.66 -1.33
N SER A 42 22.36 -11.30 -0.29
CA SER A 42 21.35 -10.72 0.59
C SER A 42 21.94 -9.42 1.15
N LEU A 43 21.71 -8.31 0.45
CA LEU A 43 22.17 -7.00 0.90
C LEU A 43 21.67 -6.79 2.32
N SER A 44 22.58 -6.41 3.21
CA SER A 44 22.24 -6.03 4.57
C SER A 44 21.16 -4.95 4.55
N ALA A 45 20.32 -4.88 5.59
CA ALA A 45 19.30 -3.83 5.72
C ALA A 45 19.90 -2.42 5.55
N TRP A 46 21.16 -2.25 5.99
CA TRP A 46 21.94 -1.03 5.80
C TRP A 46 22.30 -0.76 4.33
N GLU A 47 22.64 -1.78 3.54
CA GLU A 47 22.99 -1.63 2.12
C GLU A 47 21.74 -1.34 1.27
N LYS A 48 20.60 -1.93 1.62
CA LYS A 48 19.29 -1.58 1.05
C LYS A 48 18.90 -0.14 1.37
N ALA A 49 19.03 0.27 2.64
CA ALA A 49 18.78 1.65 3.05
C ALA A 49 19.72 2.63 2.36
N LYS A 50 21.03 2.36 2.31
CA LYS A 50 22.02 3.20 1.61
C LYS A 50 21.69 3.36 0.14
N THR A 51 21.28 2.29 -0.53
CA THR A 51 20.84 2.34 -1.93
C THR A 51 19.60 3.23 -2.07
N TYR A 52 18.61 3.07 -1.20
CA TYR A 52 17.40 3.89 -1.19
C TYR A 52 17.73 5.38 -0.96
N PHE A 53 18.56 5.70 0.05
CA PHE A 53 18.98 7.07 0.34
C PHE A 53 19.85 7.69 -0.76
N SER A 54 20.67 6.89 -1.45
CA SER A 54 21.47 7.37 -2.59
C SER A 54 20.62 7.88 -3.76
N ARG A 55 19.39 7.37 -3.88
CA ARG A 55 18.45 7.76 -4.95
C ARG A 55 17.80 9.13 -4.72
N PHE A 56 17.78 9.67 -3.48
CA PHE A 56 17.24 11.02 -3.19
C PHE A 56 17.96 12.14 -3.94
N TYR A 57 19.26 11.98 -4.21
CA TYR A 57 20.06 13.00 -4.89
C TYR A 57 20.01 12.90 -6.42
N LYS A 58 19.38 11.85 -6.97
CA LYS A 58 19.25 11.63 -8.42
C LYS A 58 17.87 12.04 -8.93
N PHE A 59 17.53 13.32 -8.78
CA PHE A 59 16.23 13.88 -9.17
C PHE A 59 15.77 13.53 -10.60
N ARG A 60 16.70 13.42 -11.56
CA ARG A 60 16.37 13.10 -12.97
C ARG A 60 15.90 11.66 -13.19
N GLN A 61 16.14 10.75 -12.26
CA GLN A 61 15.77 9.33 -12.39
C GLN A 61 14.48 8.99 -11.65
N MET A 62 13.81 9.99 -11.07
CA MET A 62 12.63 9.81 -10.23
C MET A 62 11.35 9.97 -11.05
N ASP A 63 10.40 9.04 -10.88
CA ASP A 63 9.14 8.99 -11.62
C ASP A 63 8.08 9.95 -11.03
N PHE A 64 8.34 11.27 -11.10
CA PHE A 64 7.46 12.30 -10.53
C PHE A 64 6.05 12.32 -11.16
N GLU A 65 5.93 12.01 -12.44
CA GLU A 65 4.63 11.94 -13.13
C GLU A 65 3.77 10.84 -12.52
N TYR A 66 4.34 9.65 -12.34
CA TYR A 66 3.64 8.53 -11.71
C TYR A 66 3.30 8.85 -10.26
N ALA A 67 4.24 9.40 -9.48
CA ALA A 67 3.99 9.78 -8.08
C ALA A 67 2.87 10.83 -7.94
N SER A 68 2.84 11.85 -8.81
CA SER A 68 1.78 12.87 -8.83
C SER A 68 0.42 12.26 -9.24
N TRP A 69 0.42 11.39 -10.25
CA TRP A 69 -0.75 10.64 -10.66
C TRP A 69 -1.31 9.81 -9.49
N GLN A 70 -0.45 9.17 -8.70
CA GLN A 70 -0.89 8.45 -7.52
C GLN A 70 -1.54 9.37 -6.49
N MET A 71 -0.92 10.50 -6.15
CA MET A 71 -1.48 11.46 -5.19
C MET A 71 -2.90 11.91 -5.58
N VAL A 72 -3.16 12.15 -6.87
CA VAL A 72 -4.50 12.48 -7.36
C VAL A 72 -5.45 11.28 -7.28
N ASN A 73 -5.01 10.10 -7.71
CA ASN A 73 -5.88 8.91 -7.74
C ASN A 73 -6.18 8.35 -6.34
N ILE A 74 -5.37 8.65 -5.32
CA ILE A 74 -5.72 8.34 -3.93
C ILE A 74 -7.07 8.99 -3.54
N PHE A 75 -7.38 10.18 -4.07
CA PHE A 75 -8.66 10.86 -3.85
C PHE A 75 -9.73 10.45 -4.84
N VAL A 76 -9.41 10.46 -6.14
CA VAL A 76 -10.42 10.28 -7.20
C VAL A 76 -10.86 8.83 -7.32
N SER A 77 -9.92 7.89 -7.29
CA SER A 77 -10.21 6.47 -7.50
C SER A 77 -9.10 5.59 -6.90
N PRO A 78 -9.11 5.41 -5.56
CA PRO A 78 -8.05 4.65 -4.90
C PRO A 78 -8.05 3.18 -5.33
N GLN A 79 -9.19 2.63 -5.74
CA GLN A 79 -9.26 1.28 -6.30
C GLN A 79 -8.47 1.15 -7.61
N LYS A 80 -8.50 2.19 -8.47
CA LYS A 80 -7.74 2.23 -9.72
C LYS A 80 -6.24 2.27 -9.45
N LEU A 81 -5.82 3.03 -8.44
CA LEU A 81 -4.43 3.09 -8.01
C LEU A 81 -3.90 1.71 -7.63
N TYR A 82 -4.59 0.98 -6.75
CA TYR A 82 -4.11 -0.32 -6.27
C TYR A 82 -4.16 -1.42 -7.33
N ARG A 83 -5.05 -1.31 -8.33
CA ARG A 83 -4.99 -2.18 -9.52
C ARG A 83 -3.71 -1.97 -10.32
N ASN A 84 -3.22 -0.73 -10.43
CA ASN A 84 -1.94 -0.45 -11.11
C ASN A 84 -0.75 -1.05 -10.35
N PHE A 85 -0.76 -1.09 -9.02
CA PHE A 85 0.26 -1.80 -8.25
C PHE A 85 0.30 -3.30 -8.57
N SER A 86 -0.87 -3.94 -8.72
CA SER A 86 -0.92 -5.34 -9.17
C SER A 86 -0.32 -5.53 -10.57
N TYR A 87 -0.49 -4.58 -11.48
CA TYR A 87 0.15 -4.62 -12.81
C TYR A 87 1.67 -4.39 -12.74
N HIS A 88 2.13 -3.49 -11.86
CA HIS A 88 3.56 -3.30 -11.62
C HIS A 88 4.22 -4.58 -11.09
N GLN A 89 3.56 -5.32 -10.21
CA GLN A 89 4.06 -6.62 -9.76
C GLN A 89 4.27 -7.59 -10.93
N CYS A 90 3.32 -7.68 -11.87
CA CYS A 90 3.44 -8.59 -13.02
C CYS A 90 4.65 -8.28 -13.92
N THR A 91 5.11 -7.03 -13.92
CA THR A 91 6.21 -6.57 -14.81
C THR A 91 7.56 -6.47 -14.12
N ARG A 92 7.59 -6.17 -12.82
CA ARG A 92 8.84 -5.94 -12.05
C ARG A 92 9.07 -6.92 -10.89
N ASN A 93 8.10 -7.81 -10.63
CA ASN A 93 8.16 -8.80 -9.55
C ASN A 93 8.49 -8.21 -8.16
N GLN A 94 8.07 -6.97 -7.89
CA GLN A 94 8.20 -6.31 -6.59
C GLN A 94 6.99 -5.40 -6.33
N TRP A 95 6.55 -5.32 -5.08
CA TRP A 95 5.38 -4.53 -4.69
C TRP A 95 5.76 -3.12 -4.26
N ALA A 96 6.88 -2.99 -3.54
CA ALA A 96 7.37 -1.71 -3.09
C ALA A 96 7.86 -0.83 -4.25
N ARG A 97 7.73 0.47 -4.07
CA ARG A 97 8.32 1.45 -4.97
C ARG A 97 9.83 1.55 -4.75
N ASP A 98 10.55 1.72 -5.86
CA ASP A 98 12.00 1.85 -5.89
C ASP A 98 12.53 3.28 -5.70
N ASP A 99 11.69 4.28 -5.94
CA ASP A 99 12.05 5.70 -5.98
C ASP A 99 11.41 6.50 -4.83
N PRO A 100 12.10 7.53 -4.30
CA PRO A 100 11.58 8.33 -3.19
C PRO A 100 10.59 9.43 -3.61
N ALA A 101 10.05 9.42 -4.84
CA ALA A 101 9.32 10.58 -5.39
C ALA A 101 8.06 10.94 -4.61
N PHE A 102 7.35 9.95 -4.08
CA PHE A 102 6.16 10.20 -3.27
C PHE A 102 6.49 11.00 -2.00
N ILE A 103 7.55 10.64 -1.28
CA ILE A 103 8.00 11.36 -0.07
C ILE A 103 8.46 12.77 -0.43
N ILE A 104 9.20 12.92 -1.53
CA ILE A 104 9.65 14.25 -1.99
C ILE A 104 8.45 15.14 -2.31
N LEU A 105 7.43 14.63 -2.99
CA LEU A 105 6.21 15.37 -3.25
C LEU A 105 5.38 15.64 -1.99
N LEU A 106 5.48 14.80 -0.96
CA LEU A 106 4.79 14.96 0.32
C LEU A 106 5.35 16.10 1.17
N PHE A 107 6.67 16.34 1.13
CA PHE A 107 7.33 17.36 1.94
C PHE A 107 6.76 18.80 1.77
N PRO A 108 6.54 19.30 0.54
CA PRO A 108 5.89 20.59 0.32
C PRO A 108 4.51 20.69 0.99
N TRP A 109 3.71 19.62 0.98
CA TRP A 109 2.40 19.61 1.65
C TRP A 109 2.53 19.68 3.17
N ILE A 110 3.48 18.94 3.75
CA ILE A 110 3.78 19.02 5.19
C ILE A 110 4.23 20.44 5.55
N PHE A 111 5.11 21.04 4.74
CA PHE A 111 5.60 22.40 4.95
C PHE A 111 4.46 23.44 4.93
N VAL A 112 3.64 23.45 3.87
CA VAL A 112 2.51 24.38 3.74
C VAL A 112 1.51 24.20 4.87
N SER A 113 1.15 22.97 5.18
CA SER A 113 0.17 22.68 6.23
C SER A 113 0.67 23.07 7.62
N THR A 114 1.97 22.87 7.90
CA THR A 114 2.59 23.28 9.16
C THR A 114 2.63 24.80 9.28
N SER A 115 2.95 25.50 8.18
CA SER A 115 2.91 26.96 8.13
C SER A 115 1.50 27.49 8.43
N ILE A 116 0.45 26.90 7.84
CA ILE A 116 -0.95 27.28 8.13
C ILE A 116 -1.27 27.10 9.62
N TYR A 117 -0.96 25.94 10.21
CA TYR A 117 -1.21 25.69 11.63
C TYR A 117 -0.46 26.68 12.53
N SER A 118 0.82 26.89 12.24
CA SER A 118 1.68 27.79 12.99
C SER A 118 1.19 29.24 12.93
N SER A 119 0.72 29.69 11.76
CA SER A 119 0.14 31.04 11.61
C SER A 119 -1.15 31.18 12.40
N ILE A 120 -2.02 30.17 12.41
CA ILE A 120 -3.30 30.21 13.16
C ILE A 120 -3.06 30.16 14.68
N LEU A 121 -2.05 29.44 15.13
CA LEU A 121 -1.67 29.35 16.55
C LEU A 121 -0.79 30.52 17.01
N GLY A 122 -0.27 31.35 16.08
CA GLY A 122 0.50 32.54 16.39
C GLY A 122 1.92 32.25 16.88
N HIS A 123 2.55 31.16 16.43
CA HIS A 123 3.92 30.83 16.85
C HIS A 123 4.95 31.80 16.25
N THR A 124 6.07 31.94 16.96
CA THR A 124 7.29 32.59 16.44
C THR A 124 7.97 31.71 15.40
N PHE A 125 8.96 32.24 14.68
CA PHE A 125 9.76 31.47 13.72
C PHE A 125 10.37 30.19 14.32
N TRP A 126 10.83 30.24 15.58
CA TRP A 126 11.39 29.08 16.26
C TRP A 126 10.34 28.05 16.64
N GLY A 127 9.14 28.49 17.07
CA GLY A 127 8.01 27.60 17.34
C GLY A 127 7.51 26.93 16.06
N TRP A 128 7.43 27.68 14.96
CA TRP A 128 7.16 27.14 13.63
C TRP A 128 8.20 26.08 13.22
N LEU A 129 9.49 26.38 13.39
CA LEU A 129 10.56 25.44 13.02
C LEU A 129 10.51 24.16 13.86
N LYS A 130 10.27 24.26 15.17
CA LYS A 130 10.09 23.08 16.02
C LYS A 130 8.87 22.25 15.61
N LEU A 131 7.74 22.91 15.30
CA LEU A 131 6.53 22.23 14.82
C LEU A 131 6.75 21.55 13.46
N LEU A 132 7.53 22.18 12.58
CA LEU A 132 7.93 21.61 11.29
C LEU A 132 8.80 20.36 11.48
N LEU A 133 9.82 20.43 12.34
CA LEU A 133 10.67 19.30 12.66
C LEU A 133 9.87 18.16 13.29
N TRP A 134 8.96 18.46 14.22
CA TRP A 134 8.04 17.48 14.78
C TRP A 134 7.17 16.82 13.72
N SER A 135 6.59 17.61 12.81
CA SER A 135 5.72 17.10 11.75
C SER A 135 6.45 16.19 10.77
N VAL A 136 7.71 16.51 10.44
CA VAL A 136 8.53 15.68 9.57
C VAL A 136 9.01 14.42 10.29
N PHE A 137 9.70 14.57 11.42
CA PHE A 137 10.41 13.45 12.03
C PHE A 137 9.49 12.55 12.84
N VAL A 138 8.55 13.12 13.60
CA VAL A 138 7.69 12.33 14.49
C VAL A 138 6.45 11.86 13.74
N GLU A 139 5.74 12.77 13.08
CA GLU A 139 4.44 12.41 12.48
C GLU A 139 4.56 11.70 11.14
N CYS A 140 5.55 12.04 10.30
CA CYS A 140 5.73 11.39 9.01
C CYS A 140 6.70 10.19 9.10
N ILE A 141 7.93 10.40 9.60
CA ILE A 141 8.96 9.34 9.57
C ILE A 141 8.75 8.32 10.70
N LEU A 142 8.78 8.74 11.97
CA LEU A 142 8.71 7.83 13.11
C LEU A 142 7.37 7.06 13.13
N SER A 143 6.25 7.76 12.96
CA SER A 143 4.94 7.09 12.90
C SER A 143 4.87 6.11 11.73
N GLY A 144 5.46 6.46 10.58
CA GLY A 144 5.54 5.58 9.42
C GLY A 144 6.36 4.32 9.68
N LEU A 145 7.52 4.43 10.32
CA LEU A 145 8.34 3.28 10.71
C LEU A 145 7.59 2.36 11.68
N VAL A 146 6.93 2.93 12.69
CA VAL A 146 6.15 2.17 13.68
C VAL A 146 4.99 1.46 13.01
N VAL A 147 4.15 2.18 12.25
CA VAL A 147 2.96 1.62 11.62
C VAL A 147 3.31 0.60 10.55
N ALA A 148 4.32 0.86 9.71
CA ALA A 148 4.79 -0.11 8.71
C ALA A 148 5.28 -1.39 9.37
N THR A 149 6.06 -1.28 10.45
CA THR A 149 6.58 -2.45 11.18
C THR A 149 5.44 -3.25 11.82
N CYS A 150 4.50 -2.60 12.49
CA CYS A 150 3.33 -3.27 13.05
C CYS A 150 2.50 -3.96 11.96
N MET A 151 2.25 -3.26 10.84
CA MET A 151 1.46 -3.80 9.72
C MET A 151 2.15 -4.97 9.04
N TRP A 152 3.47 -4.90 8.86
CA TRP A 152 4.29 -5.96 8.30
C TRP A 152 4.25 -7.23 9.18
N ILE A 153 4.38 -7.07 10.50
CA ILE A 153 4.25 -8.17 11.45
C ILE A 153 2.85 -8.79 11.36
N ILE A 154 1.79 -7.97 11.45
CA ILE A 154 0.40 -8.46 11.39
C ILE A 154 0.14 -9.18 10.07
N ALA A 155 0.57 -8.62 8.94
CA ALA A 155 0.32 -9.21 7.64
C ALA A 155 1.03 -10.57 7.48
N ASN A 156 2.30 -10.65 7.88
CA ASN A 156 3.09 -11.88 7.71
C ASN A 156 2.76 -12.97 8.72
N HIS A 157 2.34 -12.61 9.94
CA HIS A 157 1.97 -13.58 10.97
C HIS A 157 0.51 -14.04 10.88
N TRP A 158 -0.42 -13.13 10.60
CA TRP A 158 -1.86 -13.41 10.72
C TRP A 158 -2.60 -13.49 9.38
N MET A 159 -2.16 -12.74 8.36
CA MET A 159 -2.92 -12.60 7.11
C MET A 159 -2.46 -13.53 5.97
N ILE A 160 -1.26 -14.10 6.06
CA ILE A 160 -0.76 -15.04 5.04
C ILE A 160 -1.61 -16.31 5.03
N GLN A 161 -2.01 -16.75 3.83
CA GLN A 161 -2.69 -18.02 3.66
C GLN A 161 -1.74 -19.20 3.93
N THR A 162 -2.02 -19.98 4.98
CA THR A 162 -1.49 -21.34 5.12
C THR A 162 -2.32 -22.28 4.24
N VAL A 163 -1.66 -23.11 3.43
CA VAL A 163 -2.34 -24.15 2.65
C VAL A 163 -2.07 -25.46 3.37
N ASN A 164 -3.13 -26.08 3.88
CA ASN A 164 -3.04 -27.36 4.57
C ASN A 164 -3.18 -28.48 3.52
N VAL A 165 -2.08 -29.15 3.17
CA VAL A 165 -2.11 -30.30 2.23
C VAL A 165 -1.82 -31.55 3.05
N GLY A 166 -2.77 -32.48 3.11
CA GLY A 166 -2.55 -33.82 3.69
C GLY A 166 -2.30 -33.88 5.19
N GLY A 167 -2.86 -32.96 6.00
CA GLY A 167 -2.71 -32.98 7.47
C GLY A 167 -1.43 -32.34 8.00
N VAL A 168 -0.58 -31.81 7.12
CA VAL A 168 0.58 -30.99 7.49
C VAL A 168 0.24 -29.51 7.22
N THR A 169 0.17 -28.71 8.29
CA THR A 169 0.05 -27.24 8.19
C THR A 169 1.36 -26.67 7.67
N LEU A 170 1.53 -26.73 6.36
CA LEU A 170 2.71 -26.22 5.69
C LEU A 170 2.46 -24.74 5.38
N ARG A 171 3.13 -23.85 6.12
CA ARG A 171 3.29 -22.44 5.72
C ARG A 171 3.93 -22.48 4.35
N ARG A 172 3.13 -22.20 3.30
CA ARG A 172 3.41 -22.36 1.86
C ARG A 172 4.92 -22.48 1.53
N ASN A 173 5.42 -23.71 1.63
CA ASN A 173 6.75 -24.19 1.22
C ASN A 173 6.54 -25.59 0.61
N LEU A 174 5.62 -25.74 -0.34
CA LEU A 174 5.35 -27.05 -0.95
C LEU A 174 5.85 -27.09 -2.39
N SER A 175 7.09 -27.53 -2.54
CA SER A 175 7.50 -28.40 -3.64
C SER A 175 6.60 -29.63 -3.66
N GLY A 176 6.07 -29.95 -4.82
CA GLY A 176 5.12 -31.03 -5.03
C GLY A 176 5.63 -32.39 -4.54
N ALA A 177 4.74 -33.13 -3.89
CA ALA A 177 4.85 -34.57 -3.74
C ALA A 177 3.87 -35.22 -4.73
N SER A 178 4.42 -35.63 -5.87
CA SER A 178 3.97 -36.75 -6.71
C SER A 178 5.28 -37.44 -7.10
N SER A 179 5.65 -38.53 -6.43
CA SER A 179 5.44 -39.89 -6.92
C SER A 179 5.98 -40.05 -8.34
N ASP A 180 7.26 -40.43 -8.38
CA ASP A 180 7.96 -41.27 -9.35
C ASP A 180 7.64 -41.04 -10.84
N ASP A 181 8.50 -40.31 -11.53
CA ASP A 181 9.09 -40.79 -12.79
C ASP A 181 10.30 -39.94 -13.22
N ASP A 182 11.34 -40.63 -13.70
CA ASP A 182 12.65 -40.14 -14.08
C ASP A 182 12.63 -39.04 -15.16
N SER A 183 13.20 -37.86 -14.87
CA SER A 183 13.99 -37.10 -15.86
C SER A 183 14.80 -35.97 -15.20
N VAL A 184 16.12 -36.04 -15.42
CA VAL A 184 17.10 -35.00 -15.07
C VAL A 184 16.86 -33.78 -15.96
N GLY A 185 16.26 -32.74 -15.39
CA GLY A 185 16.07 -31.42 -15.98
C GLY A 185 15.88 -30.40 -14.87
N SER A 186 16.95 -29.72 -14.50
CA SER A 186 16.98 -28.70 -13.44
C SER A 186 16.19 -27.44 -13.87
N GLU A 187 14.91 -27.39 -13.54
CA GLU A 187 14.13 -26.14 -13.44
C GLU A 187 13.52 -26.02 -12.03
N SER A 188 14.39 -25.75 -11.06
CA SER A 188 14.00 -25.16 -9.79
C SER A 188 13.59 -23.70 -10.02
N SER A 189 12.41 -23.49 -10.60
CA SER A 189 11.77 -22.17 -10.66
C SER A 189 11.28 -21.80 -9.26
N HIS A 190 12.20 -21.21 -8.48
CA HIS A 190 12.01 -20.41 -7.26
C HIS A 190 10.55 -20.23 -6.80
N LEU A 191 9.99 -21.21 -6.07
CA LEU A 191 8.74 -21.05 -5.34
C LEU A 191 9.02 -20.28 -4.05
N HIS A 192 9.35 -19.00 -4.18
CA HIS A 192 9.54 -18.13 -3.02
C HIS A 192 8.20 -17.96 -2.28
N PRO A 193 8.09 -18.27 -0.97
CA PRO A 193 6.96 -17.78 -0.19
C PRO A 193 6.93 -16.26 -0.32
N SER A 194 5.85 -15.73 -0.90
CA SER A 194 5.66 -14.29 -1.04
C SER A 194 5.32 -13.73 0.33
N ASP A 195 6.34 -13.35 1.08
CA ASP A 195 6.19 -12.52 2.27
C ASP A 195 5.83 -11.09 1.85
N VAL A 196 5.11 -10.37 2.69
CA VAL A 196 4.84 -8.95 2.48
C VAL A 196 6.14 -8.18 2.65
N GLU A 197 6.49 -7.37 1.65
CA GLU A 197 7.65 -6.48 1.70
C GLU A 197 7.43 -5.34 2.70
N TRP A 198 8.37 -5.12 3.62
CA TRP A 198 8.27 -4.02 4.60
C TRP A 198 8.17 -2.65 3.90
N ALA A 199 8.95 -2.43 2.83
CA ALA A 199 8.90 -1.19 2.06
C ALA A 199 7.52 -0.94 1.43
N TYR A 200 6.81 -2.00 1.03
CA TYR A 200 5.44 -1.87 0.54
C TYR A 200 4.47 -1.44 1.65
N THR A 201 4.62 -1.96 2.87
CA THR A 201 3.79 -1.50 4.01
C THR A 201 4.07 -0.04 4.39
N PHE A 202 5.31 0.42 4.22
CA PHE A 202 5.68 1.82 4.40
C PHE A 202 5.09 2.71 3.29
N ASP A 203 5.10 2.26 2.04
CA ASP A 203 4.42 2.97 0.94
C ASP A 203 2.91 3.09 1.17
N ILE A 204 2.27 2.02 1.68
CA ILE A 204 0.85 2.06 2.06
C ILE A 204 0.62 3.13 3.15
N HIS A 205 1.48 3.18 4.17
CA HIS A 205 1.39 4.21 5.21
C HIS A 205 1.46 5.62 4.62
N LEU A 206 2.42 5.90 3.74
CA LEU A 206 2.57 7.21 3.11
C LEU A 206 1.36 7.58 2.23
N ASN A 207 0.85 6.61 1.46
CA ASN A 207 -0.35 6.79 0.65
C ASN A 207 -1.59 7.09 1.51
N ALA A 208 -1.71 6.44 2.67
CA ALA A 208 -2.82 6.65 3.61
C ALA A 208 -2.67 7.97 4.39
N LEU A 209 -1.44 8.38 4.70
CA LEU A 209 -1.14 9.62 5.43
C LEU A 209 -1.47 10.87 4.61
N PHE A 210 -1.26 10.84 3.28
CA PHE A 210 -1.47 11.99 2.43
C PHE A 210 -2.91 12.55 2.49
N PRO A 211 -3.98 11.74 2.33
CA PRO A 211 -5.36 12.18 2.59
C PRO A 211 -5.59 12.77 3.97
N CYS A 212 -5.01 12.18 5.01
CA CYS A 212 -5.13 12.70 6.37
C CYS A 212 -4.53 14.10 6.49
N ILE A 213 -3.38 14.35 5.86
CA ILE A 213 -2.76 15.69 5.81
C ILE A 213 -3.70 16.67 5.11
N ILE A 214 -4.27 16.32 3.96
CA ILE A 214 -5.20 17.22 3.25
C ILE A 214 -6.44 17.51 4.10
N ILE A 215 -7.09 16.48 4.64
CA ILE A 215 -8.34 16.61 5.40
C ILE A 215 -8.11 17.37 6.71
N LEU A 216 -7.14 16.93 7.53
CA LEU A 216 -6.93 17.45 8.89
C LEU A 216 -6.04 18.69 8.91
N ARG A 217 -5.10 18.81 7.98
CA ARG A 217 -4.12 19.90 8.01
C ARG A 217 -4.33 21.03 7.02
N LEU A 218 -5.13 20.84 5.98
CA LEU A 218 -5.46 21.91 5.02
C LEU A 218 -6.93 22.31 5.05
N ILE A 219 -7.84 21.33 5.01
CA ILE A 219 -9.28 21.61 4.94
C ILE A 219 -9.83 21.99 6.32
N GLN A 220 -9.55 21.21 7.36
CA GLN A 220 -10.08 21.43 8.70
C GLN A 220 -9.76 22.83 9.27
N PRO A 221 -8.54 23.40 9.11
CA PRO A 221 -8.22 24.75 9.60
C PRO A 221 -9.12 25.87 9.07
N MET A 222 -9.67 25.72 7.86
CA MET A 222 -10.60 26.71 7.29
C MET A 222 -11.88 26.84 8.12
N LEU A 223 -12.20 25.84 8.93
CA LEU A 223 -13.38 25.78 9.79
C LEU A 223 -13.05 25.98 11.28
N PHE A 224 -11.80 26.33 11.63
CA PHE A 224 -11.37 26.48 13.03
C PHE A 224 -12.16 27.54 13.80
N TYR A 225 -12.67 28.58 13.12
CA TYR A 225 -13.54 29.57 13.74
C TYR A 225 -14.79 28.94 14.40
N PHE A 226 -15.34 27.89 13.80
CA PHE A 226 -16.48 27.15 14.33
C PHE A 226 -16.04 26.00 15.25
N ILE A 227 -15.01 25.26 14.85
CA ILE A 227 -14.54 24.07 15.57
C ILE A 227 -13.99 24.42 16.96
N ARG A 228 -13.30 25.56 17.11
CA ARG A 228 -12.66 25.93 18.38
C ARG A 228 -13.63 26.46 19.44
N ARG A 229 -14.91 26.67 19.12
CA ARG A 229 -15.93 27.06 20.09
C ARG A 229 -16.30 25.88 20.98
N GLU A 230 -16.57 26.15 22.26
CA GLU A 230 -17.00 25.14 23.24
C GLU A 230 -18.49 24.76 23.09
N THR A 231 -18.89 24.45 21.86
CA THR A 231 -20.26 24.04 21.53
C THR A 231 -20.29 22.57 21.12
N LEU A 232 -21.46 21.94 21.25
CA LEU A 232 -21.68 20.58 20.73
C LEU A 232 -21.36 20.51 19.22
N LEU A 233 -21.75 21.55 18.46
CA LEU A 233 -21.46 21.65 17.04
C LEU A 233 -19.95 21.73 16.74
N GLY A 234 -19.19 22.46 17.55
CA GLY A 234 -17.73 22.52 17.42
C GLY A 234 -17.07 21.15 17.64
N SER A 235 -17.51 20.41 18.67
CA SER A 235 -17.06 19.04 18.95
C SER A 235 -17.46 18.07 17.83
N LEU A 236 -18.72 18.12 17.38
CA LEU A 236 -19.21 17.27 16.29
C LEU A 236 -18.45 17.51 14.99
N LEU A 237 -18.30 18.77 14.56
CA LEU A 237 -17.55 19.11 13.34
C LEU A 237 -16.08 18.70 13.47
N GLY A 238 -15.41 19.09 14.57
CA GLY A 238 -14.00 18.76 14.80
C GLY A 238 -13.75 17.26 14.77
N ASN A 239 -14.53 16.49 15.54
CA ASN A 239 -14.38 15.04 15.62
C ASN A 239 -14.80 14.34 14.32
N SER A 240 -15.71 14.92 13.52
CA SER A 240 -16.09 14.37 12.21
C SER A 240 -14.94 14.41 11.21
N PHE A 241 -14.14 15.48 11.21
CA PHE A 241 -12.92 15.55 10.40
C PHE A 241 -11.92 14.46 10.81
N TRP A 242 -11.71 14.28 12.12
CA TRP A 242 -10.84 13.21 12.65
C TRP A 242 -11.33 11.82 12.29
N LEU A 243 -12.62 11.54 12.49
CA LEU A 243 -13.21 10.27 12.10
C LEU A 243 -13.06 10.03 10.59
N THR A 244 -13.33 11.04 9.76
CA THR A 244 -13.19 10.94 8.31
C THR A 244 -11.74 10.65 7.91
N GLY A 245 -10.78 11.38 8.49
CA GLY A 245 -9.35 11.17 8.24
C GLY A 245 -8.89 9.77 8.62
N ILE A 246 -9.29 9.27 9.80
CA ILE A 246 -8.94 7.93 10.28
C ILE A 246 -9.60 6.84 9.43
N LEU A 247 -10.89 6.97 9.11
CA LEU A 247 -11.58 6.01 8.25
C LEU A 247 -10.96 5.97 6.85
N TYR A 248 -10.56 7.12 6.30
CA TYR A 248 -9.85 7.18 5.03
C TYR A 248 -8.49 6.47 5.11
N TYR A 249 -7.74 6.70 6.19
CA TYR A 249 -6.47 6.04 6.45
C TYR A 249 -6.62 4.51 6.46
N ILE A 250 -7.62 4.01 7.19
CA ILE A 250 -7.93 2.58 7.31
C ILE A 250 -8.37 2.02 5.96
N TYR A 251 -9.17 2.76 5.19
CA TYR A 251 -9.64 2.33 3.87
C TYR A 251 -8.50 2.20 2.86
N ILE A 252 -7.60 3.17 2.78
CA ILE A 252 -6.42 3.12 1.90
C ILE A 252 -5.49 1.98 2.33
N THR A 253 -5.28 1.81 3.63
CA THR A 253 -4.53 0.67 4.18
C THR A 253 -5.12 -0.67 3.76
N PHE A 254 -6.44 -0.82 3.89
CA PHE A 254 -7.17 -2.01 3.47
C PHE A 254 -7.02 -2.28 1.97
N LEU A 255 -7.16 -1.25 1.13
CA LEU A 255 -7.01 -1.40 -0.32
C LEU A 255 -5.60 -1.82 -0.72
N GLY A 256 -4.57 -1.28 -0.07
CA GLY A 256 -3.18 -1.68 -0.29
C GLY A 256 -2.94 -3.15 0.03
N LEU A 257 -3.35 -3.60 1.21
CA LEU A 257 -3.17 -5.00 1.58
C LEU A 257 -4.08 -5.95 0.77
N LYS A 258 -5.24 -5.50 0.31
CA LYS A 258 -6.11 -6.27 -0.59
C LYS A 258 -5.52 -6.47 -1.98
N ALA A 259 -4.61 -5.61 -2.43
CA ALA A 259 -3.93 -5.76 -3.72
C ALA A 259 -3.01 -7.00 -3.77
N LEU A 260 -2.60 -7.51 -2.61
CA LEU A 260 -1.76 -8.69 -2.45
C LEU A 260 -2.62 -9.97 -2.54
N PRO A 261 -2.47 -10.80 -3.58
CA PRO A 261 -3.37 -11.95 -3.82
C PRO A 261 -3.21 -13.08 -2.80
N PHE A 262 -2.08 -13.10 -2.07
CA PHE A 262 -1.75 -14.14 -1.09
C PHE A 262 -2.22 -13.84 0.34
N LEU A 263 -2.77 -12.64 0.59
CA LEU A 263 -3.33 -12.26 1.89
C LEU A 263 -4.81 -12.62 1.99
N LYS A 264 -5.19 -13.31 3.07
CA LYS A 264 -6.58 -13.57 3.47
C LYS A 264 -6.95 -12.72 4.68
N HIS A 265 -8.25 -12.62 4.96
CA HIS A 265 -8.80 -11.88 6.11
C HIS A 265 -8.41 -10.38 6.19
N THR A 266 -8.05 -9.74 5.07
CA THR A 266 -7.80 -8.28 4.98
C THR A 266 -8.95 -7.44 5.50
N ARG A 267 -10.18 -7.98 5.46
CA ARG A 267 -11.39 -7.33 6.00
C ARG A 267 -11.30 -6.99 7.49
N ALA A 268 -10.47 -7.69 8.27
CA ALA A 268 -10.30 -7.40 9.70
C ALA A 268 -9.72 -6.00 9.96
N ILE A 269 -8.98 -5.42 9.02
CA ILE A 269 -8.46 -4.05 9.14
C ILE A 269 -9.60 -3.03 9.20
N LEU A 270 -10.69 -3.27 8.48
CA LEU A 270 -11.88 -2.41 8.52
C LEU A 270 -12.58 -2.45 9.88
N LEU A 271 -12.43 -3.53 10.65
CA LEU A 271 -12.98 -3.64 12.00
C LEU A 271 -12.37 -2.59 12.93
N ALA A 272 -11.09 -2.23 12.75
CA ALA A 272 -10.46 -1.15 13.50
C ALA A 272 -11.21 0.18 13.32
N GLY A 273 -11.84 0.41 12.16
CA GLY A 273 -12.67 1.59 11.93
C GLY A 273 -13.89 1.65 12.85
N THR A 274 -14.46 0.50 13.22
CA THR A 274 -15.63 0.44 14.13
C THR A 274 -15.27 0.95 15.52
N PHE A 275 -14.08 0.64 16.02
CA PHE A 275 -13.57 1.18 17.28
C PHE A 275 -13.53 2.72 17.26
N PHE A 276 -13.04 3.31 16.17
CA PHE A 276 -12.99 4.77 16.04
C PHE A 276 -14.36 5.42 15.87
N VAL A 277 -15.34 4.73 15.27
CA VAL A 277 -16.74 5.20 15.24
C VAL A 277 -17.33 5.23 16.65
N ILE A 278 -17.10 4.20 17.46
CA ILE A 278 -17.56 4.18 18.87
C ILE A 278 -16.88 5.30 19.66
N PHE A 279 -15.57 5.47 19.50
CA PHE A 279 -14.82 6.56 20.12
C PHE A 279 -15.33 7.95 19.70
N PHE A 280 -15.72 8.12 18.44
CA PHE A 280 -16.36 9.34 17.95
C PHE A 280 -17.67 9.62 18.70
N VAL A 281 -18.56 8.63 18.84
CA VAL A 281 -19.82 8.80 19.57
C VAL A 281 -19.58 9.17 21.03
N ILE A 282 -18.65 8.48 21.71
CA ILE A 282 -18.29 8.76 23.10
C ILE A 282 -17.70 10.18 23.25
N SER A 283 -16.75 10.55 22.38
CA SER A 283 -16.12 11.87 22.46
C SER A 283 -17.10 13.02 22.25
N VAL A 284 -18.06 12.90 21.32
CA VAL A 284 -19.12 13.89 21.11
C VAL A 284 -20.08 13.93 22.30
N ALA A 285 -20.46 12.77 22.87
CA ALA A 285 -21.33 12.70 24.04
C ALA A 285 -20.70 13.39 25.27
N LEU A 286 -19.38 13.23 25.45
CA LEU A 286 -18.60 13.89 26.50
C LEU A 286 -18.25 15.35 26.18
N ARG A 287 -18.71 15.89 25.02
CA ARG A 287 -18.34 17.22 24.50
C ARG A 287 -16.84 17.46 24.38
N TRP A 288 -16.07 16.38 24.24
CA TRP A 288 -14.63 16.47 24.08
C TRP A 288 -14.29 16.68 22.60
N ASN A 289 -13.58 17.77 22.31
CA ASN A 289 -13.16 18.11 20.96
C ASN A 289 -11.68 17.78 20.77
N PHE A 290 -11.41 16.73 19.98
CA PHE A 290 -10.05 16.24 19.76
C PHE A 290 -9.18 17.25 19.01
N THR A 291 -9.78 18.04 18.10
CA THR A 291 -9.06 19.12 17.40
C THR A 291 -8.56 20.17 18.36
N VAL A 292 -9.37 20.56 19.35
CA VAL A 292 -8.96 21.52 20.37
C VAL A 292 -7.83 20.95 21.25
N ALA A 293 -7.89 19.66 21.59
CA ALA A 293 -6.81 18.99 22.32
C ALA A 293 -5.49 19.02 21.54
N VAL A 294 -5.52 18.73 20.23
CA VAL A 294 -4.35 18.80 19.35
C VAL A 294 -3.85 20.24 19.19
N CYS A 295 -4.72 21.23 19.04
CA CYS A 295 -4.31 22.63 19.00
C CYS A 295 -3.62 23.06 20.30
N ARG A 296 -4.10 22.61 21.47
CA ARG A 296 -3.45 22.87 22.76
C ARG A 296 -2.06 22.24 22.81
N PHE A 297 -1.92 21.00 22.34
CA PHE A 297 -0.61 20.35 22.24
C PHE A 297 0.33 21.11 21.28
N TYR A 298 -0.14 21.52 20.11
CA TYR A 298 0.71 22.27 19.17
C TYR A 298 1.05 23.68 19.65
N SER A 299 0.24 24.28 20.52
CA SER A 299 0.58 25.59 21.10
C SER A 299 1.79 25.58 22.04
N THR A 300 2.31 24.41 22.43
CA THR A 300 3.47 24.31 23.33
C THR A 300 4.83 24.39 22.63
N PHE A 301 4.87 24.49 21.29
CA PHE A 301 6.10 24.48 20.50
C PHE A 301 6.80 25.85 20.45
#